data_AF-A0AAV5XL83-F1
#
_entry.id   AF-A0AAV5XL83-F1
#
_cell.length_a   1.000
_cell.length_b   1.000
_cell.length_c   1.000
_cell.angle_alpha   90.00
_cell.angle_beta   90.00
_cell.angle_gamma   90.00
#
_symmetry.space_group_name_H-M   'P 1'
#
loop_
_entity.id
_entity.type
_entity.pdbx_description
1 polymer ?
#
loop_
_entity_poly.entity_id
_entity_poly.type
_entity_poly.pdbx_seq_one_letter_code
_entity_poly.pdbx_strand_id
1 'polypeptide(L)'
;AGRAAAAGWRGDHYRVWEDRAGRFSIAYLLAMESDAVANTFALTYTTILERRHPQLTRKGVPGKTGAIVTWRDGDRAFIVEKRGAEVLVLERVPAATAERIREAIWRARGAAPAQVR
;
A
#
# COMPACT_ATOMS: atom_id res chain seq x y z
N ALA A 1 -10.26 3.54 -17.05
CA ALA A 1 -10.16 2.37 -16.16
C ALA A 1 -9.27 1.34 -16.85
N GLY A 2 -8.19 0.87 -16.21
CA GLY A 2 -7.23 -0.08 -16.80
C GLY A 2 -7.58 -1.54 -16.50
N ARG A 3 -7.10 -2.47 -17.34
CA ARG A 3 -7.33 -3.93 -17.26
C ARG A 3 -6.36 -4.58 -16.25
N ALA A 4 -6.86 -5.48 -15.41
CA ALA A 4 -6.05 -6.17 -14.39
C ALA A 4 -5.04 -7.15 -15.05
N ALA A 5 -3.78 -7.07 -14.64
CA ALA A 5 -2.69 -7.83 -15.26
C ALA A 5 -2.28 -9.11 -14.52
N ALA A 6 -2.52 -9.23 -13.20
CA ALA A 6 -2.28 -10.45 -12.43
C ALA A 6 -2.91 -10.39 -11.01
N ALA A 7 -2.85 -11.50 -10.24
CA ALA A 7 -3.39 -11.65 -8.88
C ALA A 7 -2.41 -12.41 -7.94
N GLY A 8 -2.45 -12.11 -6.64
CA GLY A 8 -1.56 -12.63 -5.58
C GLY A 8 -1.84 -14.06 -5.10
N TRP A 9 -0.92 -14.62 -4.32
CA TRP A 9 -1.07 -15.92 -3.66
C TRP A 9 -1.92 -15.76 -2.39
N ARG A 10 -2.63 -16.82 -1.96
CA ARG A 10 -3.69 -16.82 -0.92
C ARG A 10 -3.44 -15.82 0.24
N GLY A 11 -4.29 -14.79 0.31
CA GLY A 11 -4.28 -13.76 1.35
C GLY A 11 -3.68 -12.43 0.89
N ASP A 12 -2.73 -12.49 -0.04
CA ASP A 12 -2.11 -11.32 -0.64
C ASP A 12 -2.90 -10.86 -1.87
N HIS A 13 -3.20 -9.57 -1.91
CA HIS A 13 -3.86 -8.95 -3.05
C HIS A 13 -2.92 -7.91 -3.64
N TYR A 14 -2.51 -8.09 -4.88
CA TYR A 14 -1.84 -7.03 -5.61
C TYR A 14 -2.61 -6.65 -6.86
N ARG A 15 -2.49 -5.38 -7.24
CA ARG A 15 -3.00 -4.87 -8.49
C ARG A 15 -2.08 -3.78 -9.01
N VAL A 16 -1.79 -3.85 -10.30
CA VAL A 16 -1.01 -2.86 -11.04
C VAL A 16 -1.93 -2.22 -12.06
N TRP A 17 -1.80 -0.90 -12.22
CA TRP A 17 -2.49 -0.13 -13.25
C TRP A 17 -1.49 0.71 -14.01
N GLU A 18 -1.74 0.90 -15.29
CA GLU A 18 -1.01 1.85 -16.12
C GLU A 18 -1.95 3.01 -16.47
N ASP A 19 -1.49 4.25 -16.30
CA ASP A 19 -2.23 5.43 -16.73
C ASP A 19 -1.94 5.78 -18.20
N ARG A 20 -2.67 6.78 -18.74
CA ARG A 20 -2.51 7.20 -20.14
C ARG A 20 -1.12 7.76 -20.47
N ALA A 21 -0.33 8.12 -19.46
CA ALA A 21 1.04 8.60 -19.62
C ALA A 21 2.07 7.46 -19.46
N GLY A 22 1.63 6.20 -19.41
CA GLY A 22 2.49 5.03 -19.24
C GLY A 22 3.04 4.86 -17.82
N ARG A 23 2.49 5.57 -16.83
CA ARG A 23 2.96 5.47 -15.44
C ARG A 23 2.22 4.34 -14.72
N PHE A 24 2.99 3.50 -14.05
CA PHE A 24 2.45 2.42 -13.23
C PHE A 24 2.09 2.89 -11.83
N SER A 25 0.88 2.56 -11.39
CA SER A 25 0.43 2.60 -10.00
C SER A 25 0.31 1.18 -9.48
N ILE A 26 0.63 0.97 -8.21
CA ILE A 26 0.58 -0.36 -7.60
C ILE A 26 -0.14 -0.30 -6.25
N ALA A 27 -0.94 -1.32 -5.95
CA ALA A 27 -1.50 -1.57 -4.65
C ALA A 27 -1.16 -3.00 -4.23
N TYR A 28 -0.69 -3.17 -2.99
CA TYR A 28 -0.45 -4.45 -2.34
C TYR A 28 -1.16 -4.45 -1.00
N LEU A 29 -1.96 -5.48 -0.70
CA LEU A 29 -2.39 -5.83 0.63
C LEU A 29 -1.77 -7.18 0.96
N LEU A 30 -0.92 -7.21 1.98
CA LEU A 30 -0.13 -8.38 2.35
C LEU A 30 -0.59 -8.89 3.71
N ALA A 31 -0.84 -10.18 3.81
CA ALA A 31 -1.14 -10.86 5.07
C ALA A 31 0.13 -11.55 5.59
N MET A 32 0.54 -11.19 6.80
CA MET A 32 1.75 -11.70 7.44
C MET A 32 1.41 -12.72 8.52
N GLU A 33 2.40 -13.51 8.93
CA GLU A 33 2.23 -14.51 9.97
C GLU A 33 1.82 -13.91 11.32
N SER A 34 2.39 -12.74 11.66
CA SER A 34 2.20 -12.05 12.93
C SER A 34 2.27 -10.53 12.79
N ASP A 35 1.78 -9.83 13.83
CA ASP A 35 1.87 -8.37 13.94
C ASP A 35 3.32 -7.86 13.93
N ALA A 36 4.23 -8.60 14.56
CA ALA A 36 5.65 -8.28 14.61
C ALA A 36 6.31 -8.35 13.22
N VAL A 37 5.98 -9.39 12.44
CA VAL A 37 6.48 -9.54 11.06
C VAL A 37 5.92 -8.42 10.17
N ALA A 38 4.63 -8.08 10.30
CA ALA A 38 4.03 -6.96 9.59
C ALA A 38 4.70 -5.61 9.93
N ASN A 39 5.06 -5.40 11.19
CA ASN A 39 5.76 -4.19 11.62
C ASN A 39 7.16 -4.09 10.99
N THR A 40 7.95 -5.17 11.06
CA THR A 40 9.27 -5.23 10.43
C THR A 40 9.18 -5.00 8.93
N PHE A 41 8.18 -5.59 8.27
CA PHE A 41 7.96 -5.37 6.84
C PHE A 41 7.64 -3.91 6.54
N ALA A 42 6.69 -3.29 7.26
CA ALA A 42 6.28 -1.91 7.00
C ALA A 42 7.48 -0.94 7.11
N LEU A 43 8.29 -1.06 8.17
CA LEU A 43 9.49 -0.24 8.39
C LEU A 43 10.58 -0.49 7.32
N THR A 44 10.77 -1.75 6.93
CA THR A 44 11.75 -2.07 5.88
C THR A 44 11.28 -1.53 4.53
N TYR A 45 9.99 -1.64 4.25
CA TYR A 45 9.41 -1.21 2.98
C TYR A 45 9.47 0.31 2.81
N THR A 46 9.29 1.11 3.87
CA THR A 46 9.48 2.56 3.78
C THR A 46 10.89 2.91 3.31
N THR A 47 11.90 2.20 3.79
CA THR A 47 13.31 2.37 3.37
C THR A 47 13.52 1.98 1.90
N ILE A 48 12.95 0.84 1.48
CA ILE A 48 13.03 0.37 0.08
C ILE A 48 12.31 1.35 -0.85
N LEU A 49 11.16 1.88 -0.42
CA LEU A 49 10.37 2.84 -1.18
C LEU A 49 11.16 4.12 -1.45
N GLU A 50 11.80 4.68 -0.43
CA GLU A 50 12.65 5.88 -0.58
C GLU A 50 13.86 5.61 -1.47
N ARG A 51 14.46 4.41 -1.39
CA ARG A 51 15.54 4.01 -2.30
C ARG A 51 15.07 3.91 -3.76
N ARG A 52 13.85 3.39 -4.00
CA ARG A 52 13.24 3.29 -5.34
C ARG A 52 12.79 4.66 -5.87
N HIS A 53 12.48 5.59 -4.97
CA HIS A 53 11.99 6.93 -5.29
C HIS A 53 12.79 7.98 -4.52
N PRO A 54 14.01 8.30 -4.99
CA PRO A 54 14.92 9.19 -4.26
C PRO A 54 14.32 10.56 -3.93
N GLN A 55 13.38 11.05 -4.75
CA GLN A 55 12.66 12.30 -4.51
C GLN A 55 11.77 12.28 -3.26
N LEU A 56 11.47 11.10 -2.70
CA LEU A 56 10.68 10.89 -1.49
C LEU A 56 11.54 10.81 -0.22
N THR A 57 12.86 10.73 -0.34
CA THR A 57 13.79 10.50 0.78
C THR A 57 13.54 11.48 1.93
N ARG A 58 13.29 10.96 3.13
CA ARG A 58 13.00 11.74 4.36
C ARG A 58 11.77 12.67 4.25
N LYS A 59 10.88 12.45 3.29
CA LYS A 59 9.62 13.20 3.13
C LYS A 59 8.39 12.44 3.61
N GLY A 60 8.58 11.26 4.19
CA GLY A 60 7.49 10.46 4.76
C GLY A 60 6.84 11.20 5.92
N VAL A 61 5.51 11.34 5.85
CA VAL A 61 4.70 11.93 6.91
C VAL A 61 4.03 10.79 7.69
N PRO A 62 4.44 10.52 8.93
CA PRO A 62 3.78 9.52 9.76
C PRO A 62 2.41 10.01 10.22
N GLY A 63 1.44 9.10 10.29
CA GLY A 63 0.15 9.35 10.92
C GLY A 63 0.24 9.34 12.45
N LYS A 64 -0.85 9.73 13.13
CA LYS A 64 -0.91 9.90 14.59
C LYS A 64 -0.44 8.69 15.40
N THR A 65 -0.69 7.48 14.91
CA THR A 65 -0.33 6.22 15.59
C THR A 65 1.00 5.63 15.11
N GLY A 66 1.67 6.26 14.13
CA GLY A 66 2.86 5.70 13.47
C GLY A 66 2.59 4.48 12.58
N ALA A 67 1.38 3.93 12.59
CA ALA A 67 1.00 2.75 11.80
C ALA A 67 0.82 3.04 10.31
N ILE A 68 0.83 4.32 9.92
CA ILE A 68 0.74 4.75 8.53
C ILE A 68 1.84 5.77 8.25
N VAL A 69 2.47 5.66 7.08
CA VAL A 69 3.36 6.67 6.53
C VAL A 69 2.90 7.00 5.13
N THR A 70 2.88 8.29 4.81
CA THR A 70 2.45 8.78 3.50
C THR A 70 3.50 9.67 2.87
N TRP A 71 3.61 9.64 1.55
CA TRP A 71 4.45 10.55 0.78
C TRP A 71 3.64 11.15 -0.37
N ARG A 72 4.09 12.31 -0.85
CA ARG A 72 3.58 12.95 -2.06
C ARG A 72 4.71 13.34 -3.00
N ASP A 73 4.43 13.17 -4.29
CA ASP A 73 5.28 13.63 -5.39
C ASP A 73 4.37 14.13 -6.51
N GLY A 74 4.15 15.44 -6.56
CA GLY A 74 3.20 16.06 -7.51
C GLY A 74 1.78 15.48 -7.39
N ASP A 75 1.27 14.93 -8.50
CA ASP A 75 -0.06 14.29 -8.60
C ASP A 75 -0.11 12.87 -8.02
N ARG A 76 0.98 12.39 -7.42
CA ARG A 76 1.13 11.01 -6.92
C ARG A 76 1.23 10.95 -5.41
N ALA A 77 0.63 9.91 -4.86
CA ALA A 77 0.74 9.56 -3.45
C ALA A 77 1.31 8.16 -3.29
N PHE A 78 1.97 7.97 -2.16
CA PHE A 78 2.49 6.71 -1.69
C PHE A 78 2.03 6.51 -0.26
N ILE A 79 1.61 5.30 0.09
CA ILE A 79 1.10 4.97 1.42
C ILE A 79 1.66 3.62 1.83
N VAL A 80 2.17 3.52 3.05
CA VAL A 80 2.42 2.25 3.74
C VAL A 80 1.62 2.29 5.03
N GLU A 81 0.66 1.39 5.19
CA GLU A 81 -0.22 1.30 6.37
C GLU A 81 -0.24 -0.12 6.92
N LYS A 82 0.03 -0.28 8.21
CA LYS A 82 -0.08 -1.53 8.94
C LYS A 82 -1.39 -1.57 9.74
N ARG A 83 -2.09 -2.71 9.71
CA ARG A 83 -3.19 -3.03 10.63
C ARG A 83 -3.07 -4.47 11.10
N GLY A 84 -2.75 -4.68 12.37
CA GLY A 84 -2.47 -6.02 12.89
C GLY A 84 -1.32 -6.68 12.12
N ALA A 85 -1.57 -7.92 11.68
CA ALA A 85 -0.66 -8.70 10.83
C ALA A 85 -0.77 -8.37 9.33
N GLU A 86 -1.38 -7.25 8.95
CA GLU A 86 -1.59 -6.88 7.54
C GLU A 86 -0.90 -5.58 7.18
N VAL A 87 -0.37 -5.50 5.96
CA VAL A 87 0.27 -4.28 5.44
C VAL A 87 -0.31 -3.93 4.07
N LEU A 88 -0.85 -2.71 3.97
CA LEU A 88 -1.22 -2.08 2.73
C LEU A 88 -0.07 -1.20 2.23
N VAL A 89 0.31 -1.38 0.97
CA VAL A 89 1.20 -0.50 0.23
C VAL A 89 0.47 0.05 -0.97
N LEU A 90 0.46 1.36 -1.14
CA LEU A 90 0.05 2.04 -2.37
C LEU A 90 1.27 2.78 -2.91
N GLU A 91 1.67 2.50 -4.14
CA GLU A 91 2.75 3.19 -4.83
C GLU A 91 2.23 3.93 -6.06
N ARG A 92 2.62 5.21 -6.19
CA ARG A 92 2.34 6.05 -7.37
C ARG A 92 0.86 6.13 -7.75
N VAL A 93 -0.05 5.98 -6.78
CA VAL A 93 -1.49 6.14 -7.02
C VAL A 93 -1.82 7.63 -7.19
N PRO A 94 -2.87 8.00 -7.94
CA PRO A 94 -3.29 9.40 -8.04
C PRO A 94 -3.61 9.97 -6.67
N ALA A 95 -2.96 11.08 -6.30
CA ALA A 95 -3.06 11.69 -4.98
C ALA A 95 -4.51 12.11 -4.64
N ALA A 96 -5.29 12.49 -5.65
CA ALA A 96 -6.69 12.86 -5.52
C ALA A 96 -7.61 11.70 -5.09
N THR A 97 -7.19 10.44 -5.30
CA THR A 97 -8.00 9.26 -5.00
C THR A 97 -7.34 8.29 -4.02
N ALA A 98 -6.09 8.55 -3.62
CA ALA A 98 -5.29 7.65 -2.80
C ALA A 98 -6.00 7.24 -1.49
N GLU A 99 -6.58 8.20 -0.79
CA GLU A 99 -7.28 7.95 0.47
C GLU A 99 -8.54 7.11 0.28
N ARG A 100 -9.32 7.40 -0.76
CA ARG A 100 -10.51 6.62 -1.12
C ARG A 100 -10.14 5.18 -1.49
N ILE A 101 -9.04 4.97 -2.20
CA ILE A 101 -8.52 3.65 -2.54
C ILE A 101 -8.12 2.89 -1.27
N ARG A 102 -7.37 3.54 -0.37
CA ARG A 102 -6.94 3.01 0.93
C ARG A 102 -8.14 2.53 1.75
N GLU A 103 -9.13 3.39 1.94
CA GLU A 103 -10.36 3.06 2.67
C GLU A 103 -11.14 1.91 2.02
N ALA A 104 -11.27 1.92 0.69
CA ALA A 104 -11.99 0.87 -0.04
C ALA A 104 -11.32 -0.50 0.13
N ILE A 105 -9.99 -0.56 0.08
CA ILE A 105 -9.24 -1.82 0.29
C ILE A 105 -9.47 -2.35 1.70
N TRP A 106 -9.34 -1.50 2.73
CA TRP A 106 -9.56 -1.93 4.11
C TRP A 106 -11.01 -2.33 4.40
N ARG A 107 -11.98 -1.60 3.82
CA ARG A 107 -13.39 -1.98 3.93
C ARG A 107 -13.66 -3.34 3.30
N ALA A 108 -13.11 -3.58 2.11
CA ALA A 108 -13.23 -4.87 1.44
C ALA A 108 -12.57 -6.01 2.25
N ARG A 109 -11.45 -5.72 2.93
CA ARG A 109 -10.78 -6.70 3.79
C ARG A 109 -11.61 -7.04 5.03
N GLY A 110 -12.18 -6.05 5.71
CA GLY A 110 -13.04 -6.27 6.88
C GLY A 110 -14.38 -6.95 6.55
N ALA A 111 -14.84 -6.88 5.29
CA ALA A 111 -16.04 -7.57 4.82
C ALA A 111 -15.76 -9.02 4.36
N ALA A 112 -14.49 -9.41 4.16
CA ALA A 112 -14.15 -10.78 3.84
C ALA A 112 -14.35 -11.65 5.09
N PRO A 113 -15.07 -12.79 5.01
CA PRO A 113 -15.24 -13.67 6.15
C PRO A 113 -13.86 -14.13 6.65
N ALA A 114 -13.66 -14.07 7.97
CA ALA A 114 -12.48 -14.62 8.61
C ALA A 114 -12.39 -16.10 8.26
N GLN A 115 -11.56 -16.45 7.26
CA GLN A 115 -11.28 -17.84 6.96
C GLN A 115 -10.53 -18.41 8.16
N VAL A 116 -11.24 -19.27 8.87
CA VAL A 116 -10.76 -20.06 10.01
C VAL A 116 -9.45 -20.74 9.61
N ARG A 117 -8.40 -20.46 10.39
CA ARG A 117 -7.13 -21.19 10.35
C ARG A 117 -7.34 -22.62 10.86
#